data_AF-G9ZJM6-F1
#
_entry.id   AF-G9ZJM6-F1
#
_cell.length_a   1.000
_cell.length_b   1.000
_cell.length_c   1.000
_cell.angle_alpha   90.00
_cell.angle_beta   90.00
_cell.angle_gamma   90.00
#
_symmetry.space_group_name_H-M   'P 1'
#
loop_
_entity.id
_entity.type
_entity.pdbx_description
1 polymer ?
#
loop_
_entity_poly.entity_id
_entity_poly.type
_entity_poly.pdbx_seq_one_letter_code
_entity_poly.pdbx_strand_id
1 'polypeptide(L)'
;MWLPIYQMGDIIIALDYAPTEDGNTGQPLVIYSGEDYEILTDYDSFDEWLYTFLSYTLYPEENDDPPSLAAANHSYRSEIRAHLEHHIGPIAATFKREESDSSIDLLWLPPGDEHPYHALITSGLSDRPMDVPDGPRRAQRERAELMIMLPPDWQLSSKNLHSEQGYWPIVWLSMLADYAQGRDNWIAIGNLFPNGNPMTPIADTPFSGVTILPALLSHSHEFGTYRSKDGNRINIYCLMPLYAGEIELLNREGLEALLARFDAHHISGEIADPTRPDSSR
;
A
#
# COMPACT_ATOMS: atom_id res chain seq x y z
N MET A 1 -18.25 -10.91 -35.52
CA MET A 1 -19.37 -10.47 -34.66
C MET A 1 -18.83 -10.51 -33.27
N TRP A 2 -18.67 -9.37 -32.62
CA TRP A 2 -17.96 -9.31 -31.35
C TRP A 2 -18.91 -9.06 -30.19
N LEU A 3 -18.55 -9.60 -29.03
CA LEU A 3 -19.26 -9.44 -27.77
C LEU A 3 -18.40 -8.58 -26.83
N PRO A 4 -18.81 -7.37 -26.44
CA PRO A 4 -18.09 -6.59 -25.46
C PRO A 4 -18.13 -7.30 -24.11
N ILE A 5 -16.97 -7.45 -23.47
CA ILE A 5 -16.82 -8.09 -22.17
C ILE A 5 -16.38 -7.11 -21.09
N TYR A 6 -15.75 -5.99 -21.47
CA TYR A 6 -15.28 -4.96 -20.56
C TYR A 6 -15.14 -3.61 -21.29
N GLN A 7 -15.36 -2.50 -20.58
CA GLN A 7 -15.20 -1.15 -21.13
C GLN A 7 -14.48 -0.25 -20.12
N MET A 8 -13.46 0.47 -20.60
CA MET A 8 -12.67 1.44 -19.85
C MET A 8 -12.62 2.75 -20.64
N GLY A 9 -13.43 3.72 -20.23
CA GLY A 9 -13.62 4.96 -20.99
C GLY A 9 -14.09 4.66 -22.42
N ASP A 10 -13.34 5.14 -23.39
CA ASP A 10 -13.60 4.95 -24.83
C ASP A 10 -12.96 3.66 -25.37
N ILE A 11 -12.36 2.80 -24.55
CA ILE A 11 -11.82 1.50 -24.98
C ILE A 11 -12.75 0.37 -24.55
N ILE A 12 -13.09 -0.50 -25.50
CA ILE A 12 -13.89 -1.71 -25.32
C ILE A 12 -13.00 -2.92 -25.58
N ILE A 13 -13.02 -3.86 -24.65
CA ILE A 13 -12.50 -5.21 -24.86
C ILE A 13 -13.66 -6.09 -25.27
N ALA A 14 -13.53 -6.76 -26.41
CA ALA A 14 -14.54 -7.65 -26.94
C ALA A 14 -13.96 -8.99 -27.37
N LEU A 15 -14.78 -10.03 -27.41
CA LEU A 15 -14.43 -11.31 -28.02
C LEU A 15 -15.06 -11.40 -29.40
N ASP A 16 -14.27 -11.63 -30.44
CA ASP A 16 -14.78 -11.77 -31.81
C ASP A 16 -15.20 -13.20 -32.14
N TYR A 17 -16.49 -13.40 -32.35
CA TYR A 17 -17.07 -14.68 -32.72
C TYR A 17 -17.29 -14.85 -34.23
N ALA A 18 -16.94 -13.86 -35.06
CA ALA A 18 -16.90 -14.04 -36.50
C ALA A 18 -15.77 -13.21 -37.13
N PRO A 19 -14.51 -13.63 -36.94
CA PRO A 19 -13.33 -12.96 -37.49
C PRO A 19 -13.25 -13.11 -39.02
N THR A 20 -12.45 -12.25 -39.66
CA THR A 20 -12.06 -12.37 -41.07
C THR A 20 -11.04 -13.50 -41.29
N GLU A 21 -10.64 -13.78 -42.54
CA GLU A 21 -9.90 -15.03 -42.93
C GLU A 21 -8.65 -15.37 -42.10
N ASP A 22 -8.01 -14.39 -41.46
CA ASP A 22 -6.79 -14.58 -40.66
C ASP A 22 -7.01 -14.67 -39.13
N GLY A 23 -8.24 -14.56 -38.61
CA GLY A 23 -8.50 -14.49 -37.17
C GLY A 23 -9.15 -15.74 -36.55
N ASN A 24 -8.97 -15.91 -35.23
CA ASN A 24 -9.52 -17.04 -34.45
C ASN A 24 -10.86 -16.69 -33.81
N THR A 25 -11.79 -17.66 -33.76
CA THR A 25 -13.08 -17.45 -33.07
C THR A 25 -12.85 -17.34 -31.56
N GLY A 26 -13.41 -16.30 -30.95
CA GLY A 26 -13.21 -15.94 -29.55
C GLY A 26 -11.93 -15.11 -29.31
N GLN A 27 -11.29 -14.60 -30.36
CA GLN A 27 -10.11 -13.76 -30.22
C GLN A 27 -10.44 -12.44 -29.52
N PRO A 28 -9.60 -11.95 -28.62
CA PRO A 28 -9.76 -10.64 -28.02
C PRO A 28 -9.53 -9.54 -29.05
N LEU A 29 -10.43 -8.56 -29.05
CA LEU A 29 -10.32 -7.30 -29.76
C LEU A 29 -10.21 -6.16 -28.76
N VAL A 30 -9.33 -5.21 -29.06
CA VAL A 30 -9.31 -3.90 -28.42
C VAL A 30 -9.93 -2.92 -29.39
N ILE A 31 -11.06 -2.34 -29.01
CA ILE A 31 -11.89 -1.49 -29.85
C ILE A 31 -11.94 -0.09 -29.25
N TYR A 32 -11.65 0.94 -30.03
CA TYR A 32 -11.94 2.31 -29.66
C TYR A 32 -13.38 2.66 -30.01
N SER A 33 -14.09 3.23 -29.06
CA SER A 33 -15.51 3.61 -29.10
C SER A 33 -15.65 5.13 -29.24
N GLY A 34 -15.20 5.66 -30.38
CA GLY A 34 -15.32 7.08 -30.74
C GLY A 34 -16.62 7.40 -31.48
N GLU A 35 -16.56 8.24 -32.51
CA GLU A 35 -17.72 8.48 -33.40
C GLU A 35 -18.14 7.21 -34.16
N ASP A 36 -17.18 6.36 -34.48
CA ASP A 36 -17.34 5.00 -35.01
C ASP A 36 -16.50 4.01 -34.19
N TYR A 37 -16.83 2.71 -34.25
CA TYR A 37 -16.02 1.67 -33.63
C TYR A 37 -14.81 1.33 -34.52
N GLU A 38 -13.60 1.42 -33.96
CA GLU A 38 -12.35 1.09 -34.64
C GLU A 38 -11.62 -0.03 -33.89
N ILE A 39 -11.27 -1.13 -34.57
CA ILE A 39 -10.44 -2.19 -34.00
C ILE A 39 -9.00 -1.70 -34.01
N LEU A 40 -8.44 -1.45 -32.83
CA LEU A 40 -7.06 -0.99 -32.67
C LEU A 40 -6.07 -2.14 -32.85
N THR A 41 -6.40 -3.29 -32.29
CA THR A 41 -5.62 -4.53 -32.39
C THR A 41 -6.49 -5.72 -32.04
N ASP A 42 -6.15 -6.87 -32.63
CA ASP A 42 -6.59 -8.20 -32.25
C ASP A 42 -5.42 -9.03 -31.72
N TYR A 43 -5.74 -10.13 -31.04
CA TYR A 43 -4.75 -11.03 -30.43
C TYR A 43 -5.09 -12.47 -30.74
N ASP A 44 -4.09 -13.30 -31.03
CA ASP A 44 -4.32 -14.68 -31.46
C ASP A 44 -4.95 -15.53 -30.34
N SER A 45 -4.79 -15.13 -29.08
CA SER A 45 -5.36 -15.79 -27.91
C SER A 45 -5.68 -14.85 -26.74
N PHE A 46 -6.55 -15.31 -25.83
CA PHE A 46 -6.87 -14.60 -24.58
C PHE A 46 -5.66 -14.45 -23.66
N ASP A 47 -4.78 -15.46 -23.59
CA ASP A 47 -3.58 -15.41 -22.74
C ASP A 47 -2.57 -14.39 -23.26
N GLU A 48 -2.43 -14.26 -24.58
CA GLU A 48 -1.57 -13.24 -25.20
C GLU A 48 -2.11 -11.83 -25.01
N TRP A 49 -3.42 -11.64 -25.20
CA TRP A 49 -4.07 -10.38 -24.89
C TRP A 49 -3.91 -10.04 -23.41
N LEU A 50 -4.21 -10.98 -22.51
CA LEU A 50 -4.12 -10.77 -21.08
C LEU A 50 -2.68 -10.46 -20.67
N TYR A 51 -1.68 -11.17 -21.22
CA TYR A 51 -0.27 -10.88 -21.00
C TYR A 51 0.11 -9.49 -21.52
N THR A 52 -0.35 -9.12 -22.73
CA THR A 52 -0.04 -7.81 -23.33
C THR A 52 -0.68 -6.69 -22.54
N PHE A 53 -1.97 -6.81 -22.23
CA PHE A 53 -2.75 -5.93 -21.36
C PHE A 53 -2.08 -5.77 -20.00
N LEU A 54 -1.72 -6.89 -19.34
CA LEU A 54 -0.98 -6.91 -18.08
C LEU A 54 0.43 -6.34 -18.22
N SER A 55 1.10 -6.49 -19.35
CA SER A 55 2.46 -5.97 -19.55
C SER A 55 2.48 -4.45 -19.72
N TYR A 56 1.51 -3.88 -20.44
CA TYR A 56 1.33 -2.44 -20.57
C TYR A 56 0.82 -1.80 -19.26
N THR A 57 0.13 -2.57 -18.40
CA THR A 57 -0.37 -2.13 -17.07
C THR A 57 0.60 -2.44 -15.92
N LEU A 58 1.66 -3.24 -16.12
CA LEU A 58 2.57 -3.65 -15.03
C LEU A 58 4.05 -3.29 -15.26
N TYR A 59 4.42 -2.73 -16.41
CA TYR A 59 5.77 -2.21 -16.69
C TYR A 59 5.70 -0.80 -17.30
N PRO A 60 6.30 0.25 -16.68
CA PRO A 60 6.35 1.57 -17.31
C PRO A 60 7.42 1.61 -18.42
N GLU A 61 7.08 2.25 -19.54
CA GLU A 61 8.07 2.74 -20.50
C GLU A 61 9.02 3.75 -19.82
N GLU A 62 10.31 3.70 -20.18
CA GLU A 62 11.30 4.67 -19.73
C GLU A 62 11.02 6.05 -20.37
N ASN A 63 10.87 7.05 -19.49
CA ASN A 63 10.65 8.48 -19.75
C ASN A 63 9.19 8.88 -19.99
N ASP A 64 8.64 9.62 -19.03
CA ASP A 64 7.96 10.88 -19.34
C ASP A 64 7.86 11.78 -18.10
N ASP A 65 8.25 13.04 -18.28
CA ASP A 65 7.95 14.13 -17.34
C ASP A 65 6.43 14.23 -17.11
N PRO A 66 5.97 14.63 -15.92
CA PRO A 66 4.55 14.64 -15.60
C PRO A 66 3.77 15.69 -16.43
N PRO A 67 2.56 15.35 -16.93
CA PRO A 67 1.68 16.31 -17.57
C PRO A 67 1.19 17.39 -16.59
N SER A 68 1.07 18.63 -17.07
CA SER A 68 0.76 19.80 -16.24
C SER A 68 -0.73 20.02 -15.96
N LEU A 69 -1.01 20.34 -14.69
CA LEU A 69 -2.07 21.20 -14.12
C LEU A 69 -3.53 21.08 -14.64
N ALA A 70 -4.41 20.48 -13.81
CA ALA A 70 -5.79 20.96 -13.57
C ALA A 70 -6.49 20.30 -12.36
N ALA A 71 -5.86 20.28 -11.20
CA ALA A 71 -6.54 20.29 -9.90
C ALA A 71 -5.51 20.72 -8.86
N ALA A 72 -5.76 21.80 -8.13
CA ALA A 72 -4.90 22.20 -7.03
C ALA A 72 -5.05 21.21 -5.85
N ASN A 73 -4.50 20.01 -5.99
CA ASN A 73 -4.23 19.10 -4.88
C ASN A 73 -2.82 19.43 -4.39
N HIS A 74 -2.71 20.02 -3.20
CA HIS A 74 -1.41 20.16 -2.54
C HIS A 74 -0.87 18.76 -2.29
N SER A 75 0.28 18.44 -2.89
CA SER A 75 0.90 17.14 -2.75
C SER A 75 2.14 17.24 -1.87
N TYR A 76 2.22 16.41 -0.84
CA TYR A 76 3.37 16.32 0.07
C TYR A 76 4.39 15.28 -0.37
N ARG A 77 4.13 14.57 -1.48
CA ARG A 77 4.94 13.42 -1.94
C ARG A 77 6.42 13.72 -2.03
N SER A 78 6.80 14.81 -2.68
CA SER A 78 8.22 15.16 -2.84
C SER A 78 8.90 15.47 -1.51
N GLU A 79 8.18 16.09 -0.58
CA GLU A 79 8.67 16.39 0.77
C GLU A 79 8.83 15.11 1.61
N ILE A 80 7.83 14.22 1.55
CA ILE A 80 7.88 12.92 2.23
C ILE A 80 8.99 12.04 1.65
N ARG A 81 9.11 11.93 0.33
CA ARG A 81 10.20 11.17 -0.31
C ARG A 81 11.56 11.63 0.17
N ALA A 82 11.82 12.94 0.18
CA ALA A 82 13.07 13.49 0.69
C ALA A 82 13.29 13.18 2.18
N HIS A 83 12.23 13.25 3.00
CA HIS A 83 12.30 12.91 4.43
C HIS A 83 12.63 11.42 4.66
N LEU A 84 12.07 10.52 3.85
CA LEU A 84 12.35 9.08 3.90
C LEU A 84 13.77 8.78 3.44
N GLU A 85 14.20 9.38 2.32
CA GLU A 85 15.56 9.18 1.78
C GLU A 85 16.65 9.71 2.71
N HIS A 86 16.36 10.78 3.45
CA HIS A 86 17.27 11.32 4.45
C HIS A 86 17.46 10.41 5.65
N HIS A 87 16.39 9.73 6.09
CA HIS A 87 16.37 9.00 7.37
C HIS A 87 16.51 7.48 7.24
N ILE A 88 16.20 6.89 6.09
CA ILE A 88 16.23 5.43 5.90
C ILE A 88 17.22 5.05 4.79
N GLY A 89 17.13 5.72 3.64
CA GLY A 89 17.96 5.41 2.47
C GLY A 89 17.21 5.58 1.13
N PRO A 90 17.85 5.28 -0.01
CA PRO A 90 17.27 5.54 -1.32
C PRO A 90 15.98 4.73 -1.56
N ILE A 91 14.99 5.37 -2.18
CA ILE A 91 13.78 4.68 -2.63
C ILE A 91 14.12 3.85 -3.87
N ALA A 92 13.95 2.54 -3.79
CA ALA A 92 14.24 1.62 -4.88
C ALA A 92 13.09 1.49 -5.88
N ALA A 93 11.84 1.52 -5.40
CA ALA A 93 10.66 1.39 -6.26
C ALA A 93 9.44 2.13 -5.70
N THR A 94 8.48 2.38 -6.59
CA THR A 94 7.14 2.86 -6.25
C THR A 94 6.11 1.89 -6.82
N PHE A 95 5.29 1.29 -5.96
CA PHE A 95 4.15 0.47 -6.36
C PHE A 95 2.91 1.34 -6.45
N LYS A 96 2.31 1.42 -7.64
CA LYS A 96 1.03 2.09 -7.87
C LYS A 96 -0.10 1.07 -7.85
N ARG A 97 -1.27 1.49 -7.40
CA ARG A 97 -2.48 0.65 -7.42
C ARG A 97 -3.24 0.90 -8.72
N GLU A 98 -3.03 0.05 -9.73
CA GLU A 98 -3.83 0.14 -10.96
C GLU A 98 -5.27 -0.31 -10.68
N GLU A 99 -6.24 0.39 -11.29
CA GLU A 99 -7.70 0.22 -11.12
C GLU A 99 -8.34 0.80 -9.84
N SER A 100 -7.67 1.71 -9.14
CA SER A 100 -8.32 2.50 -8.09
C SER A 100 -8.18 4.00 -8.35
N ASP A 101 -9.23 4.78 -8.08
CA ASP A 101 -9.13 6.24 -7.92
C ASP A 101 -8.23 6.64 -6.72
N SER A 102 -7.63 5.66 -6.03
CA SER A 102 -6.75 5.88 -4.89
C SER A 102 -5.46 6.52 -5.37
N SER A 103 -5.31 7.80 -5.04
CA SER A 103 -4.09 8.55 -5.22
C SER A 103 -3.04 8.15 -4.17
N ILE A 104 -2.89 6.89 -3.78
CA ILE A 104 -1.90 6.48 -2.78
C ILE A 104 -1.00 5.41 -3.38
N ASP A 105 0.27 5.75 -3.48
CA ASP A 105 1.33 4.83 -3.90
C ASP A 105 1.98 4.18 -2.68
N LEU A 106 2.73 3.09 -2.89
CA LEU A 106 3.64 2.53 -1.89
C LEU A 106 5.09 2.70 -2.34
N LEU A 107 5.91 3.31 -1.51
CA LEU A 107 7.35 3.44 -1.69
C LEU A 107 8.05 2.26 -1.05
N TRP A 108 9.08 1.73 -1.73
CA TRP A 108 9.94 0.70 -1.20
C TRP A 108 11.36 1.19 -1.01
N LEU A 109 11.86 1.05 0.21
CA LEU A 109 13.25 1.25 0.57
C LEU A 109 13.86 -0.11 0.98
N PRO A 110 14.94 -0.58 0.33
CA PRO A 110 15.59 -1.84 0.66
C PRO A 110 16.46 -1.72 1.93
N PRO A 111 16.88 -2.84 2.54
CA PRO A 111 17.80 -2.82 3.66
C PRO A 111 19.11 -2.11 3.31
N GLY A 112 19.56 -1.25 4.22
CA GLY A 112 20.86 -0.59 4.18
C GLY A 112 21.72 -0.98 5.40
N ASP A 113 22.96 -0.50 5.43
CA ASP A 113 23.91 -0.82 6.50
C ASP A 113 23.45 -0.29 7.87
N GLU A 114 22.84 0.90 7.91
CA GLU A 114 22.32 1.51 9.15
C GLU A 114 20.90 1.05 9.49
N HIS A 115 20.15 0.59 8.48
CA HIS A 115 18.74 0.20 8.58
C HIS A 115 18.54 -1.18 7.94
N PRO A 116 18.83 -2.28 8.68
CA PRO A 116 18.85 -3.63 8.13
C PRO A 116 17.44 -4.23 8.06
N TYR A 117 16.51 -3.55 7.39
CA TYR A 117 15.13 -3.98 7.16
C TYR A 117 14.60 -3.36 5.86
N HIS A 118 13.59 -3.99 5.25
CA HIS A 118 12.84 -3.33 4.17
C HIS A 118 11.82 -2.38 4.80
N ALA A 119 11.59 -1.22 4.19
CA ALA A 119 10.47 -0.36 4.53
C ALA A 119 9.52 -0.22 3.33
N LEU A 120 8.23 -0.48 3.57
CA LEU A 120 7.15 -0.17 2.64
C LEU A 120 6.31 0.96 3.26
N ILE A 121 6.12 2.05 2.53
CA ILE A 121 5.55 3.29 3.07
C ILE A 121 4.54 3.89 2.09
N THR A 122 3.38 4.33 2.54
CA THR A 122 2.43 5.03 1.66
C THR A 122 2.99 6.38 1.21
N SER A 123 2.59 6.83 0.03
CA SER A 123 2.89 8.15 -0.51
C SER A 123 1.64 8.72 -1.15
N GLY A 124 1.09 9.76 -0.52
CA GLY A 124 -0.13 10.43 -0.98
C GLY A 124 -1.31 10.27 -0.03
N LEU A 125 -1.21 9.46 1.04
CA LEU A 125 -2.23 9.43 2.09
C LEU A 125 -2.32 10.80 2.76
N SER A 126 -1.17 11.44 2.97
CA SER A 126 -1.08 12.75 3.61
C SER A 126 -1.61 13.90 2.76
N ASP A 127 -1.82 13.71 1.45
CA ASP A 127 -2.33 14.75 0.53
C ASP A 127 -3.76 15.19 0.92
N ARG A 128 -4.54 14.29 1.52
CA ARG A 128 -5.89 14.58 2.04
C ARG A 128 -5.95 14.37 3.57
N PRO A 129 -6.62 15.27 4.32
CA PRO A 129 -6.81 15.03 5.74
C PRO A 129 -7.80 13.88 5.98
N MET A 130 -7.51 13.01 6.93
CA MET A 130 -8.43 12.01 7.49
C MET A 130 -9.55 12.70 8.28
N ASP A 131 -10.65 11.98 8.53
CA ASP A 131 -11.82 12.50 9.23
C ASP A 131 -11.65 12.48 10.76
N VAL A 132 -10.63 13.20 11.24
CA VAL A 132 -10.34 13.34 12.67
C VAL A 132 -11.37 14.29 13.31
N PRO A 133 -12.00 13.91 14.44
CA PRO A 133 -12.97 14.75 15.14
C PRO A 133 -12.43 16.14 15.47
N ASP A 134 -13.31 17.15 15.39
CA ASP A 134 -12.98 18.52 15.72
C ASP A 134 -12.43 18.66 17.13
N GLY A 135 -11.31 19.36 17.26
CA GLY A 135 -10.64 19.57 18.52
C GLY A 135 -9.28 20.25 18.39
N PRO A 136 -8.67 20.67 19.50
CA PRO A 136 -7.44 21.48 19.51
C PRO A 136 -6.22 20.76 18.92
N ARG A 137 -6.29 19.43 18.74
CA ARG A 137 -5.20 18.60 18.20
C ARG A 137 -5.51 18.02 16.81
N ARG A 138 -6.64 18.38 16.18
CA ARG A 138 -7.06 17.85 14.87
C ARG A 138 -5.97 18.03 13.80
N ALA A 139 -5.50 19.27 13.62
CA ALA A 139 -4.44 19.62 12.67
C ALA A 139 -3.10 18.90 12.93
N GLN A 140 -2.89 18.33 14.12
CA GLN A 140 -1.67 17.57 14.44
C GLN A 140 -1.78 16.09 14.06
N ARG A 141 -2.99 15.60 13.74
CA ARG A 141 -3.34 14.17 13.61
C ARG A 141 -3.97 13.83 12.27
N GLU A 142 -4.53 14.82 11.57
CA GLU A 142 -5.33 14.61 10.37
C GLU A 142 -4.54 14.17 9.13
N ARG A 143 -3.21 14.31 9.12
CA ARG A 143 -2.36 13.84 8.00
C ARG A 143 -1.36 12.81 8.46
N ALA A 144 -1.27 11.72 7.71
CA ALA A 144 -0.34 10.64 7.97
C ALA A 144 0.11 9.93 6.70
N GLU A 145 1.26 9.25 6.79
CA GLU A 145 1.62 8.12 5.95
C GLU A 145 1.73 6.87 6.84
N LEU A 146 1.44 5.71 6.27
CA LEU A 146 1.54 4.40 6.93
C LEU A 146 2.79 3.68 6.44
N MET A 147 3.46 3.00 7.36
CA MET A 147 4.68 2.24 7.11
C MET A 147 4.55 0.83 7.66
N ILE A 148 5.21 -0.13 7.04
CA ILE A 148 5.56 -1.40 7.65
C ILE A 148 7.03 -1.70 7.39
N MET A 149 7.73 -2.17 8.42
CA MET A 149 9.13 -2.59 8.31
C MET A 149 9.19 -4.12 8.33
N LEU A 150 9.96 -4.72 7.44
CA LEU A 150 10.04 -6.16 7.24
C LEU A 150 11.48 -6.65 7.40
N PRO A 151 11.71 -7.90 7.84
CA PRO A 151 13.04 -8.49 7.98
C PRO A 151 13.91 -8.32 6.72
N PRO A 152 15.24 -8.19 6.84
CA PRO A 152 16.14 -7.95 5.70
C PRO A 152 16.22 -9.12 4.71
N ASP A 153 15.79 -10.30 5.11
CA ASP A 153 15.67 -11.49 4.27
C ASP A 153 14.28 -11.62 3.60
N TRP A 154 13.40 -10.63 3.80
CA TRP A 154 12.09 -10.60 3.17
C TRP A 154 12.21 -10.47 1.65
N GLN A 155 11.68 -11.45 0.92
CA GLN A 155 11.82 -11.47 -0.54
C GLN A 155 10.76 -10.57 -1.20
N LEU A 156 11.07 -9.30 -1.42
CA LEU A 156 10.25 -8.42 -2.29
C LEU A 156 10.61 -8.64 -3.76
N SER A 157 10.34 -9.84 -4.27
CA SER A 157 10.50 -10.19 -5.69
C SER A 157 9.14 -10.45 -6.32
N SER A 158 9.02 -10.25 -7.63
CA SER A 158 7.79 -10.59 -8.38
C SER A 158 7.27 -11.97 -8.02
N LYS A 159 8.13 -12.99 -8.00
CA LYS A 159 7.79 -14.37 -7.63
C LYS A 159 7.16 -14.51 -6.23
N ASN A 160 7.63 -13.74 -5.24
CA ASN A 160 7.10 -13.82 -3.87
C ASN A 160 5.89 -12.89 -3.66
N LEU A 161 5.81 -11.79 -4.40
CA LEU A 161 4.64 -10.90 -4.44
C LEU A 161 3.40 -11.55 -5.06
N HIS A 162 3.56 -12.68 -5.77
CA HIS A 162 2.46 -13.55 -6.21
C HIS A 162 2.00 -14.57 -5.14
N SER A 163 2.61 -14.58 -3.95
CA SER A 163 2.21 -15.45 -2.83
C SER A 163 1.52 -14.65 -1.73
N GLU A 164 0.57 -15.27 -1.02
CA GLU A 164 -0.10 -14.63 0.12
C GLU A 164 0.90 -14.18 1.20
N GLN A 165 1.97 -14.96 1.40
CA GLN A 165 3.01 -14.66 2.39
C GLN A 165 3.82 -13.41 2.04
N GLY A 166 4.17 -13.21 0.76
CA GLY A 166 4.94 -12.03 0.34
C GLY A 166 4.09 -10.78 0.14
N TYR A 167 2.79 -10.94 -0.13
CA TYR A 167 1.91 -9.84 -0.55
C TYR A 167 1.09 -9.21 0.57
N TRP A 168 0.86 -9.89 1.70
CA TRP A 168 0.03 -9.35 2.78
C TRP A 168 0.45 -7.96 3.29
N PRO A 169 1.76 -7.56 3.39
CA PRO A 169 2.12 -6.23 3.88
C PRO A 169 1.56 -5.13 2.98
N ILE A 170 1.59 -5.35 1.66
CA ILE A 170 1.06 -4.44 0.63
C ILE A 170 -0.47 -4.34 0.74
N VAL A 171 -1.14 -5.48 0.91
CA VAL A 171 -2.59 -5.53 1.11
C VAL A 171 -3.01 -4.75 2.35
N TRP A 172 -2.32 -4.94 3.47
CA TRP A 172 -2.63 -4.27 4.73
C TRP A 172 -2.37 -2.76 4.67
N LEU A 173 -1.24 -2.33 4.09
CA LEU A 173 -0.99 -0.90 3.86
C LEU A 173 -2.08 -0.26 2.99
N SER A 174 -2.43 -0.91 1.89
CA SER A 174 -3.45 -0.42 0.95
C SER A 174 -4.84 -0.35 1.61
N MET A 175 -5.24 -1.41 2.31
CA MET A 175 -6.52 -1.49 3.01
C MET A 175 -6.64 -0.42 4.11
N LEU A 176 -5.58 -0.22 4.91
CA LEU A 176 -5.61 0.79 5.97
C LEU A 176 -5.51 2.21 5.42
N ALA A 177 -4.84 2.42 4.30
CA ALA A 177 -4.83 3.69 3.60
C ALA A 177 -6.23 4.05 3.06
N ASP A 178 -6.94 3.10 2.47
CA ASP A 178 -8.33 3.30 2.02
C ASP A 178 -9.27 3.52 3.21
N TYR A 179 -9.10 2.75 4.30
CA TYR A 179 -9.84 2.96 5.54
C TYR A 179 -9.67 4.41 6.04
N ALA A 180 -8.43 4.90 6.10
CA ALA A 180 -8.09 6.24 6.56
C ALA A 180 -8.67 7.37 5.68
N GLN A 181 -8.88 7.12 4.38
CA GLN A 181 -9.54 8.06 3.47
C GLN A 181 -11.08 7.98 3.51
N GLY A 182 -11.64 6.94 4.13
CA GLY A 182 -13.07 6.78 4.29
C GLY A 182 -13.70 7.89 5.13
N ARG A 183 -14.98 8.19 4.87
CA ARG A 183 -15.76 9.10 5.73
C ARG A 183 -15.84 8.54 7.16
N ASP A 184 -15.81 9.44 8.13
CA ASP A 184 -15.86 9.13 9.57
C ASP A 184 -14.72 8.21 10.07
N ASN A 185 -13.66 8.03 9.28
CA ASN A 185 -12.51 7.20 9.62
C ASN A 185 -11.22 8.03 9.75
N TRP A 186 -10.34 7.58 10.64
CA TRP A 186 -8.99 8.09 10.81
C TRP A 186 -8.14 7.06 11.55
N ILE A 187 -6.81 7.19 11.40
CA ILE A 187 -5.85 6.30 12.06
C ILE A 187 -5.07 7.04 13.14
N ALA A 188 -4.90 6.38 14.28
CA ALA A 188 -4.16 6.85 15.43
C ALA A 188 -3.32 5.73 16.07
N ILE A 189 -2.29 6.13 16.80
CA ILE A 189 -1.51 5.24 17.66
C ILE A 189 -2.45 4.47 18.61
N GLY A 190 -2.25 3.17 18.70
CA GLY A 190 -3.03 2.24 19.52
C GLY A 190 -4.32 1.73 18.85
N ASN A 191 -4.67 2.20 17.65
CA ASN A 191 -5.73 1.53 16.88
C ASN A 191 -5.37 0.07 16.62
N LEU A 192 -6.39 -0.78 16.55
CA LEU A 192 -6.29 -2.21 16.33
C LEU A 192 -7.23 -2.61 15.21
N PHE A 193 -6.70 -3.36 14.25
CA PHE A 193 -7.40 -3.90 13.10
C PHE A 193 -7.27 -5.42 13.13
N PRO A 194 -8.25 -6.16 13.68
CA PRO A 194 -8.21 -7.63 13.71
C PRO A 194 -8.42 -8.21 12.31
N ASN A 195 -7.82 -9.37 12.04
CA ASN A 195 -8.05 -10.09 10.79
C ASN A 195 -9.29 -10.97 10.91
N GLY A 196 -10.45 -10.39 10.61
CA GLY A 196 -11.74 -11.06 10.66
C GLY A 196 -12.37 -11.14 12.06
N ASN A 197 -13.61 -11.65 12.10
CA ASN A 197 -14.35 -11.96 13.32
C ASN A 197 -15.16 -13.26 13.11
N PRO A 198 -14.72 -14.41 13.63
CA PRO A 198 -13.59 -14.59 14.57
C PRO A 198 -12.22 -14.29 13.95
N MET A 199 -11.23 -13.93 14.77
CA MET A 199 -9.87 -13.63 14.31
C MET A 199 -9.20 -14.86 13.71
N THR A 200 -8.61 -14.70 12.52
CA THR A 200 -7.82 -15.74 11.84
C THR A 200 -6.40 -15.26 11.54
N PRO A 201 -5.43 -16.18 11.36
CA PRO A 201 -4.09 -15.81 10.92
C PRO A 201 -4.07 -14.96 9.63
N ILE A 202 -3.18 -13.97 9.55
CA ILE A 202 -2.93 -13.16 8.36
C ILE A 202 -2.03 -13.97 7.42
N ALA A 203 -2.57 -14.42 6.29
CA ALA A 203 -1.87 -15.32 5.38
C ALA A 203 -1.24 -16.50 6.16
N ASP A 204 -0.01 -16.89 5.82
CA ASP A 204 0.75 -17.94 6.51
C ASP A 204 1.61 -17.43 7.68
N THR A 205 1.21 -16.33 8.32
CA THR A 205 1.91 -15.78 9.51
C THR A 205 1.18 -16.16 10.80
N PRO A 206 1.84 -16.14 11.97
CA PRO A 206 1.14 -16.38 13.23
C PRO A 206 0.35 -15.17 13.75
N PHE A 207 0.33 -14.04 13.01
CA PHE A 207 -0.34 -12.81 13.40
C PHE A 207 -1.83 -12.86 13.11
N SER A 208 -2.65 -12.26 13.95
CA SER A 208 -4.13 -12.29 13.84
C SER A 208 -4.75 -10.89 13.72
N GLY A 209 -3.92 -9.86 13.56
CA GLY A 209 -4.35 -8.47 13.42
C GLY A 209 -3.16 -7.52 13.43
N VAL A 210 -3.42 -6.23 13.25
CA VAL A 210 -2.40 -5.18 13.19
C VAL A 210 -2.77 -4.05 14.13
N THR A 211 -1.81 -3.58 14.93
CA THR A 211 -1.91 -2.33 15.69
C THR A 211 -1.06 -1.23 15.07
N ILE A 212 -1.34 0.01 15.45
CA ILE A 212 -0.65 1.20 14.94
C ILE A 212 0.26 1.76 16.02
N LEU A 213 1.56 1.84 15.71
CA LEU A 213 2.59 2.37 16.60
C LEU A 213 3.21 3.64 16.02
N PRO A 214 3.87 4.48 16.85
CA PRO A 214 4.73 5.52 16.32
C PRO A 214 5.82 4.89 15.45
N ALA A 215 6.14 5.51 14.32
CA ALA A 215 7.33 5.14 13.58
C ALA A 215 8.55 5.63 14.35
N LEU A 216 9.13 4.73 15.13
CA LEU A 216 10.41 4.93 15.78
C LEU A 216 11.48 4.42 14.81
N LEU A 217 12.57 5.17 14.69
CA LEU A 217 13.83 4.68 14.14
C LEU A 217 14.81 4.77 15.29
N SER A 218 15.70 3.77 15.42
CA SER A 218 16.51 3.55 16.62
C SER A 218 17.32 4.76 17.11
N HIS A 219 17.43 5.85 16.34
CA HIS A 219 18.26 7.01 16.66
C HIS A 219 17.67 8.40 16.30
N SER A 220 16.42 8.52 15.83
CA SER A 220 15.82 9.83 15.48
C SER A 220 14.38 9.98 15.95
N HIS A 221 14.18 10.82 16.98
CA HIS A 221 12.84 11.28 17.38
C HIS A 221 12.16 12.15 16.30
N GLU A 222 12.92 12.61 15.30
CA GLU A 222 12.44 13.48 14.23
C GLU A 222 11.85 12.69 13.05
N PHE A 223 12.08 11.38 12.97
CA PHE A 223 11.59 10.58 11.84
C PHE A 223 10.06 10.50 11.80
N GLY A 224 9.42 10.15 12.92
CA GLY A 224 7.98 9.84 12.95
C GLY A 224 7.06 11.02 12.64
N THR A 225 7.59 12.22 12.46
CA THR A 225 6.82 13.42 12.12
C THR A 225 7.57 14.35 11.20
N TYR A 226 6.92 14.80 10.13
CA TYR A 226 7.44 15.82 9.23
C TYR A 226 6.61 17.10 9.31
N ARG A 227 7.27 18.26 9.21
CA ARG A 227 6.61 19.56 9.07
C ARG A 227 6.83 20.08 7.66
N SER A 228 5.76 20.16 6.89
CA SER A 228 5.79 20.63 5.51
C SER A 228 5.98 22.15 5.42
N LYS A 229 6.37 22.60 4.22
CA LYS A 229 6.63 24.02 3.92
C LYS A 229 5.41 24.91 4.14
N ASP A 230 4.21 24.38 3.96
CA ASP A 230 2.94 25.07 4.22
C ASP A 230 2.54 25.07 5.72
N GLY A 231 3.35 24.43 6.58
CA GLY A 231 3.18 24.41 8.03
C GLY A 231 2.36 23.24 8.57
N ASN A 232 1.83 22.38 7.70
CA ASN A 232 1.12 21.17 8.12
C ASN A 232 2.07 20.16 8.79
N ARG A 233 1.50 19.35 9.69
CA ARG A 233 2.22 18.24 10.33
C ARG A 233 1.77 16.94 9.69
N ILE A 234 2.71 16.16 9.21
CA ILE A 234 2.48 14.82 8.66
C ILE A 234 3.08 13.81 9.63
N ASN A 235 2.30 12.82 10.04
CA ASN A 235 2.75 11.75 10.92
C ASN A 235 3.17 10.53 10.09
N ILE A 236 4.18 9.80 10.53
CA ILE A 236 4.49 8.47 9.98
C ILE A 236 4.12 7.46 11.05
N TYR A 237 3.19 6.57 10.73
CA TYR A 237 2.74 5.51 11.64
C TYR A 237 3.21 4.14 11.16
N CYS A 238 3.63 3.28 12.08
CA CYS A 238 4.06 1.93 11.77
C CYS A 238 2.94 0.92 12.06
N LEU A 239 2.66 0.06 11.10
CA LEU A 239 1.85 -1.14 11.29
C LEU A 239 2.69 -2.17 12.05
N MET A 240 2.15 -2.69 13.14
CA MET A 240 2.75 -3.77 13.91
C MET A 240 1.78 -4.94 14.01
N PRO A 241 2.03 -6.06 13.29
CA PRO A 241 1.22 -7.26 13.40
C PRO A 241 1.33 -7.88 14.79
N LEU A 242 0.20 -8.39 15.30
CA LEU A 242 0.07 -8.93 16.65
C LEU A 242 -0.40 -10.38 16.63
N TYR A 243 0.13 -11.17 17.56
CA TYR A 243 -0.43 -12.49 17.89
C TYR A 243 -1.82 -12.35 18.54
N ALA A 244 -2.66 -13.39 18.45
CA ALA A 244 -3.98 -13.36 19.08
C ALA A 244 -3.94 -13.03 20.59
N GLY A 245 -2.99 -13.60 21.34
CA GLY A 245 -2.82 -13.31 22.76
C GLY A 245 -2.34 -11.88 23.04
N GLU A 246 -1.57 -11.28 22.12
CA GLU A 246 -1.14 -9.88 22.23
C GLU A 246 -2.29 -8.92 21.96
N ILE A 247 -3.20 -9.28 21.04
CA ILE A 247 -4.46 -8.57 20.83
C ILE A 247 -5.35 -8.64 22.07
N GLU A 248 -5.44 -9.81 22.70
CA GLU A 248 -6.17 -9.98 23.97
C GLU A 248 -5.56 -9.12 25.09
N LEU A 249 -4.23 -9.10 25.20
CA LEU A 249 -3.52 -8.24 26.14
C LEU A 249 -3.81 -6.75 25.87
N LEU A 250 -3.70 -6.30 24.61
CA LEU A 250 -3.99 -4.93 24.20
C LEU A 250 -5.41 -4.52 24.57
N ASN A 251 -6.39 -5.38 24.31
CA ASN A 251 -7.80 -5.11 24.64
C ASN A 251 -8.06 -5.08 26.15
N ARG A 252 -7.35 -5.91 26.94
CA ARG A 252 -7.54 -6.03 28.38
C ARG A 252 -6.82 -4.95 29.17
N GLU A 253 -5.58 -4.63 28.80
CA GLU A 253 -4.64 -3.84 29.62
C GLU A 253 -4.13 -2.58 28.90
N GLY A 254 -4.40 -2.43 27.60
CA GLY A 254 -4.03 -1.25 26.82
C GLY A 254 -2.63 -1.29 26.22
N LEU A 255 -2.32 -0.26 25.45
CA LEU A 255 -1.10 -0.18 24.64
C LEU A 255 0.18 -0.17 25.50
N GLU A 256 0.17 0.52 26.64
CA GLU A 256 1.35 0.58 27.52
C GLU A 256 1.76 -0.80 28.04
N ALA A 257 0.78 -1.66 28.38
CA ALA A 257 1.04 -3.02 28.82
C ALA A 257 1.61 -3.90 27.69
N LEU A 258 1.09 -3.74 26.46
CA LEU A 258 1.63 -4.42 25.27
C LEU A 258 3.08 -4.00 25.00
N LEU A 259 3.38 -2.70 25.03
CA LEU A 259 4.74 -2.19 24.80
C LEU A 259 5.72 -2.66 25.89
N ALA A 260 5.29 -2.69 27.15
CA ALA A 260 6.11 -3.23 28.23
C ALA A 260 6.42 -4.74 28.04
N ARG A 261 5.50 -5.50 27.42
CA ARG A 261 5.76 -6.90 27.04
C ARG A 261 6.71 -7.01 25.86
N PHE A 262 6.61 -6.14 24.86
CA PHE A 262 7.60 -6.10 23.78
C PHE A 262 9.01 -5.84 24.32
N ASP A 263 9.16 -4.85 25.21
CA ASP A 263 10.43 -4.53 25.86
C ASP A 263 10.99 -5.72 26.64
N ALA A 264 10.14 -6.39 27.43
CA ALA A 264 10.54 -7.55 28.23
C ALA A 264 10.99 -8.75 27.37
N HIS A 265 10.47 -8.88 26.14
CA HIS A 265 10.84 -9.94 25.20
C HIS A 265 11.85 -9.48 24.14
N HIS A 266 12.43 -8.28 24.29
CA HIS A 266 13.38 -7.68 23.34
C HIS A 266 12.84 -7.60 21.90
N ILE A 267 11.55 -7.37 21.76
CA ILE A 267 10.90 -7.19 20.46
C ILE A 267 11.10 -5.73 20.04
N SER A 268 11.76 -5.49 18.91
CA SER A 268 11.68 -4.19 18.26
C SER A 268 10.23 -3.96 17.85
N GLY A 269 9.55 -2.97 18.46
CA GLY A 269 8.14 -2.64 18.19
C GLY A 269 7.89 -2.03 16.80
N GLU A 270 8.67 -2.45 15.81
CA GLU A 270 8.92 -1.77 14.55
C GLU A 270 8.93 -2.78 13.39
N ILE A 271 9.68 -3.87 13.53
CA ILE A 271 9.85 -4.87 12.48
C ILE A 271 8.77 -5.95 12.60
N ALA A 272 7.97 -6.11 11.54
CA ALA A 272 6.97 -7.14 11.37
C ALA A 272 7.61 -8.49 11.01
N ASP A 273 8.37 -9.06 11.95
CA ASP A 273 9.03 -10.36 11.80
C ASP A 273 8.12 -11.52 12.24
N PRO A 274 7.62 -12.38 11.33
CA PRO A 274 6.78 -13.53 11.68
C PRO A 274 7.45 -14.56 12.59
N THR A 275 8.78 -14.51 12.74
CA THR A 275 9.57 -15.42 13.59
C THR A 275 9.82 -14.87 14.99
N ARG A 276 9.41 -13.63 15.29
CA ARG A 276 9.56 -13.01 16.62
C ARG A 276 8.77 -13.79 17.69
N PRO A 277 9.21 -13.78 18.96
CA PRO A 277 8.45 -14.41 20.04
C PRO A 277 7.06 -13.78 20.23
N ASP A 278 6.11 -14.60 20.67
CA ASP A 278 4.79 -14.18 21.14
C ASP A 278 4.92 -13.61 22.56
N SER A 279 4.75 -12.30 22.70
CA SER A 279 4.94 -11.58 23.98
C SER A 279 3.77 -11.71 24.96
N SER A 280 2.69 -12.40 24.55
CA SER A 280 1.56 -12.70 25.42
C SER A 280 1.80 -13.90 26.33
N ARG A 281 2.83 -14.71 26.04
CA ARG A 281 3.13 -15.97 26.74
C ARG A 281 4.19 -15.81 27.83
#